data_AF-A0A6V7I917-F1
#
_entry.id   AF-A0A6V7I917-F1
#
_cell.length_a   1.000
_cell.length_b   1.000
_cell.length_c   1.000
_cell.angle_alpha   90.00
_cell.angle_beta   90.00
_cell.angle_gamma   90.00
#
_symmetry.space_group_name_H-M   'P 1'
#
loop_
_entity.id
_entity.type
_entity.pdbx_description
1 polymer ?
#
loop_
_entity_poly.entity_id
_entity_poly.type
_entity_poly.pdbx_seq_one_letter_code
_entity_poly.pdbx_strand_id
1 'polypeptide(L)' 'MTTQLIYETVDGAIGAKLDRMFGVKSSFLRVQPGECLLPPQFVFLGPTIRDMEIYEDDVWMVSYPRT' A
#
# COMPACT_ATOMS: atom_id res chain seq x y z
N MET A 1 1.49 10.06 -18.51
CA MET A 1 1.04 10.84 -17.33
C MET A 1 1.43 10.06 -16.10
N THR A 2 2.22 10.64 -15.19
CA THR A 2 2.60 9.96 -13.94
C THR A 2 1.43 10.02 -12.97
N THR A 3 0.83 8.88 -12.64
CA THR A 3 -0.30 8.85 -11.70
C THR A 3 0.21 8.94 -10.27
N GLN A 4 -0.14 10.03 -9.60
CA GLN A 4 0.17 10.28 -8.19
C GLN A 4 -0.53 9.24 -7.28
N LEU A 5 0.18 8.79 -6.24
CA LEU A 5 -0.39 7.93 -5.20
C LEU A 5 -1.15 8.76 -4.17
N ILE A 6 -2.39 8.38 -3.86
CA ILE A 6 -3.22 8.98 -2.81
C ILE A 6 -3.39 7.94 -1.70
N TYR A 7 -3.22 8.37 -0.45
CA TYR A 7 -3.33 7.52 0.74
C TYR A 7 -4.46 8.03 1.62
N GLU A 8 -5.43 7.17 1.89
CA GLU A 8 -6.64 7.51 2.65
C GLU A 8 -6.78 6.59 3.85
N THR A 9 -7.22 7.14 4.98
CA THR A 9 -7.55 6.31 6.14
C THR A 9 -8.74 5.42 5.84
N VAL A 10 -8.70 4.17 6.34
CA VAL A 10 -9.87 3.31 6.30
C VAL A 10 -10.74 3.63 7.52
N ASP A 11 -11.84 4.35 7.29
CA ASP A 11 -12.72 4.80 8.37
C ASP A 11 -13.94 3.88 8.60
N GLY A 12 -14.70 4.19 9.64
CA GLY A 12 -15.96 3.51 9.96
C GLY A 12 -15.79 2.09 10.52
N ALA A 13 -16.83 1.27 10.36
CA ALA A 13 -16.91 -0.06 10.96
C ALA A 13 -15.80 -1.01 10.47
N ILE A 14 -15.40 -0.87 9.20
CA ILE A 14 -14.34 -1.68 8.59
C ILE A 14 -12.97 -1.30 9.16
N GLY A 15 -12.65 0.00 9.21
CA GLY A 15 -11.42 0.49 9.83
C GLY A 15 -11.28 0.03 11.29
N ALA A 16 -12.35 0.20 12.07
CA ALA A 16 -12.38 -0.24 13.46
C ALA A 16 -12.20 -1.76 13.62
N LYS A 17 -12.66 -2.57 12.66
CA LYS A 17 -12.45 -4.02 12.65
C LYS A 17 -11.00 -4.37 12.36
N LEU A 18 -10.37 -3.71 11.37
CA LEU A 18 -8.96 -3.89 11.04
C LEU A 18 -8.08 -3.52 12.24
N ASP A 19 -8.32 -2.35 12.85
CA ASP A 19 -7.54 -1.89 14.00
C ASP A 19 -7.58 -2.88 15.17
N ARG A 20 -8.75 -3.50 15.43
CA ARG A 20 -8.86 -4.57 16.44
C ARG A 20 -8.11 -5.83 16.05
N MET A 21 -8.14 -6.21 14.78
CA MET A 21 -7.47 -7.41 14.27
C MET A 21 -5.95 -7.30 14.35
N PHE A 22 -5.40 -6.11 14.11
CA PHE A 22 -3.95 -5.86 14.09
C PHE A 22 -3.42 -5.17 15.35
N GLY A 23 -4.29 -4.79 16.29
CA GLY A 23 -3.91 -4.21 17.58
C GLY A 23 -3.35 -2.78 17.52
N VAL A 24 -3.54 -2.09 16.40
CA VAL A 24 -2.99 -0.74 16.16
C VAL A 24 -4.05 0.15 15.48
N LYS A 25 -4.04 1.45 15.81
CA LYS A 25 -4.94 2.43 15.20
C LYS A 25 -4.49 2.77 13.79
N SER A 26 -5.46 2.99 12.89
CA SER A 26 -5.20 3.27 11.47
C SER A 26 -4.28 2.19 10.87
N SER A 27 -4.60 0.93 11.16
CA SER A 27 -3.77 -0.24 10.82
C SER A 27 -3.46 -0.40 9.34
N PHE A 28 -4.31 0.15 8.46
CA PHE A 28 -4.12 0.18 7.02
C PHE A 28 -4.59 1.52 6.44
N LEU A 29 -3.98 1.89 5.31
CA LEU A 29 -4.42 2.95 4.42
C LEU A 29 -4.89 2.35 3.10
N ARG A 30 -5.91 2.96 2.50
CA ARG A 30 -6.31 2.70 1.12
C ARG A 30 -5.40 3.52 0.20
N VAL A 31 -4.79 2.86 -0.77
CA VAL A 31 -3.87 3.48 -1.74
C VAL A 31 -4.51 3.49 -3.12
N GLN A 32 -4.56 4.68 -3.72
CA GLN A 32 -5.09 4.91 -5.06
C GLN A 32 -4.00 5.39 -6.03
N PRO A 33 -4.09 5.01 -7.32
CA PRO A 33 -5.05 4.07 -7.90
C PRO A 33 -4.73 2.61 -7.53
N GLY A 34 -5.74 1.74 -7.53
CA GLY A 34 -5.55 0.29 -7.38
C GLY A 34 -6.24 -0.33 -6.18
N GLU A 35 -6.94 0.46 -5.36
CA GLU A 35 -7.76 -0.02 -4.23
C GLU A 35 -6.99 -0.93 -3.25
N CYS A 36 -5.68 -0.71 -3.11
CA CYS A 36 -4.82 -1.55 -2.29
C CYS A 36 -4.87 -1.13 -0.81
N LEU A 37 -4.90 -2.10 0.11
CA LEU A 37 -4.73 -1.85 1.54
C LEU A 37 -3.28 -2.10 1.93
N LEU A 38 -2.57 -1.03 2.32
CA LEU A 38 -1.19 -1.12 2.79
C LEU A 38 -1.05 -0.62 4.22
N PRO A 39 -0.16 -1.24 5.02
CA PRO A 39 0.24 -0.68 6.31
C PRO A 39 0.78 0.76 6.18
N PRO A 40 0.52 1.68 7.14
CA PRO A 40 0.85 3.10 7.01
C PRO A 40 2.31 3.42 6.70
N GLN A 41 3.25 2.59 7.13
CA GLN A 41 4.68 2.84 6.90
C GLN A 41 5.06 2.86 5.40
N PHE A 42 4.24 2.28 4.53
CA PHE A 42 4.52 2.26 3.09
C PHE A 42 4.31 3.63 2.41
N VAL A 43 3.66 4.60 3.07
CA VAL A 43 3.56 5.98 2.59
C VAL A 43 4.94 6.58 2.31
N PHE A 44 5.92 6.26 3.17
CA PHE A 44 7.28 6.76 3.05
C PHE A 44 8.11 6.08 1.96
N LEU A 45 7.68 4.91 1.48
CA LEU A 45 8.38 4.11 0.47
C LEU A 45 7.76 4.27 -0.93
N GLY A 46 6.48 4.63 -1.02
CA GLY A 46 5.75 4.68 -2.28
C GLY A 46 6.43 5.52 -3.38
N PRO A 47 6.87 6.77 -3.11
CA PRO A 47 7.59 7.57 -4.09
C PRO A 47 8.89 6.91 -4.55
N THR A 48 9.71 6.40 -3.61
CA THR A 48 10.97 5.73 -3.94
C THR A 48 10.77 4.47 -4.78
N ILE A 49 9.76 3.66 -4.48
CA ILE A 49 9.43 2.47 -5.29
C ILE A 49 8.95 2.88 -6.69
N ARG A 50 8.15 3.95 -6.78
CA ARG A 50 7.60 4.44 -8.06
C ARG A 50 8.69 5.00 -8.98
N ASP A 51 9.66 5.67 -8.39
CA ASP A 51 10.76 6.34 -9.10
C ASP A 51 12.02 5.46 -9.17
N MET A 52 11.92 4.18 -8.76
CA MET A 52 13.03 3.24 -8.81
C MET A 52 13.49 3.05 -10.26
N GLU A 53 14.80 3.14 -10.48
CA GLU A 53 15.41 2.82 -11.77
C GLU A 53 15.17 1.33 -12.08
N ILE A 54 14.78 1.05 -13.33
CA ILE A 54 14.56 -0.31 -13.84
C ILE A 54 15.45 -0.53 -15.06
N TYR A 55 15.89 -1.76 -15.23
CA TYR A 55 16.72 -2.18 -16.35
C TYR A 55 16.00 -3.23 -17.20
N GLU A 56 16.41 -3.36 -18.47
CA GLU A 56 15.75 -4.27 -19.41
C GLU A 56 15.89 -5.75 -19.04
N ASP A 57 16.93 -6.09 -18.28
CA ASP A 57 17.24 -7.44 -17.82
C ASP A 57 16.76 -7.74 -16.39
N ASP A 58 16.01 -6.81 -15.76
CA ASP A 58 15.37 -7.06 -14.47
C ASP A 58 14.31 -8.16 -14.57
N VAL A 59 14.41 -9.15 -13.68
CA VAL A 59 13.43 -10.24 -13.57
C VAL A 59 12.63 -10.08 -12.28
N TRP A 60 11.31 -9.98 -12.41
CA TRP A 60 10.38 -9.77 -11.30
C TRP A 60 9.56 -11.02 -11.02
N MET A 61 9.55 -11.48 -9.77
CA MET A 61 8.58 -12.45 -9.28
C MET A 61 7.56 -11.72 -8.41
N VAL A 62 6.34 -11.58 -8.91
CA VAL A 62 5.26 -10.83 -8.26
C VAL A 62 4.16 -11.80 -7.84
N SER A 63 3.77 -11.73 -6.58
CA SER A 63 2.74 -12.62 -6.03
C SER A 63 1.98 -11.94 -4.88
N TYR A 64 0.82 -12.49 -4.52
CA TYR A 64 0.15 -12.11 -3.27
C TYR A 64 0.80 -12.87 -2.10
N PRO A 65 0.96 -12.29 -0.91
CA PRO A 65 1.57 -13.02 0.21
C PRO A 65 0.93 -14.40 0.40
N ARG A 66 1.77 -15.45 0.47
CA ARG A 66 1.37 -16.87 0.61
C ARG A 66 0.82 -17.54 -0.67
N THR A 67 1.15 -17.03 -1.86
CA THR A 67 0.98 -17.74 -3.14
C THR A 67 2.23 -18.46 -3.59
#